data_AF-A0A8I1KGL4-F1
#
_entry.id   AF-A0A8I1KGL4-F1
#
_cell.length_a   1.000
_cell.length_b   1.000
_cell.length_c   1.000
_cell.angle_alpha   90.00
_cell.angle_beta   90.00
_cell.angle_gamma   90.00
#
_symmetry.space_group_name_H-M   'P 1'
#
loop_
_entity.id
_entity.type
_entity.pdbx_description
1 polymer ?
#
loop_
_entity_poly.entity_id
_entity_poly.type
_entity_poly.pdbx_seq_one_letter_code
_entity_poly.pdbx_strand_id
1 'polypeptide(L)'
;MNISSGAVLFLGVATFFVAYSQMKIASAKARLDLYNRRFAIYICALEYYLILSNDASEAEIKEKSISFTKASRESIFLFDPIDGIGQTMHDIMQDGSIIRSYMRADKDYDSGKRRDDTSVLHQASIKAREDFEKKLGLLERQIDKYIEFRNIEGWTFLSFGEGTRLQTRRSAGCARSI
;
A
#
# COMPACT_ATOMS: atom_id res chain seq x y z
N MET A 1 -4.86 -52.15 20.45
CA MET A 1 -3.55 -51.45 20.39
C MET A 1 -3.60 -50.34 21.42
N ASN A 2 -2.80 -50.41 22.48
CA ASN A 2 -2.81 -49.40 23.54
C ASN A 2 -1.78 -48.34 23.18
N ILE A 3 -2.25 -47.16 22.74
CA ILE A 3 -1.37 -46.00 22.54
C ILE A 3 -0.87 -45.61 23.94
N SER A 4 0.44 -45.63 24.15
CA SER A 4 1.03 -45.24 25.44
C SER A 4 0.76 -43.76 25.70
N SER A 5 0.40 -43.40 26.94
CA SER A 5 -0.02 -42.03 27.29
C SER A 5 1.03 -40.98 26.94
N GLY A 6 2.32 -41.35 26.99
CA GLY A 6 3.43 -40.51 26.53
C GLY A 6 3.36 -40.17 25.03
N ALA A 7 2.98 -41.11 24.16
CA ALA A 7 2.84 -40.86 22.73
C ALA A 7 1.71 -39.86 22.42
N VAL A 8 0.61 -39.92 23.17
CA VAL A 8 -0.48 -38.91 23.09
C VAL A 8 0.02 -37.53 23.52
N LEU A 9 0.85 -37.48 24.58
CA LEU A 9 1.45 -36.25 25.09
C LEU A 9 2.43 -35.62 24.07
N PHE A 10 3.31 -36.42 23.47
CA PHE A 10 4.24 -35.97 22.42
C PHE A 10 3.49 -35.47 21.17
N LEU A 11 2.44 -36.18 20.74
CA LEU A 11 1.58 -35.73 19.63
C LEU A 11 0.90 -34.40 19.96
N GLY A 12 0.34 -34.25 21.16
CA GLY A 12 -0.28 -32.99 21.62
C GLY A 12 0.69 -31.81 21.59
N VAL A 13 1.92 -31.99 22.08
CA VAL A 13 2.97 -30.95 22.04
C VAL A 13 3.37 -30.63 20.59
N ALA A 14 3.57 -31.64 19.74
CA ALA A 14 3.91 -31.43 18.33
C ALA A 14 2.81 -30.67 17.57
N THR A 15 1.54 -31.06 17.75
CA THR A 15 0.39 -30.36 17.17
C THR A 15 0.26 -28.93 17.70
N PHE A 16 0.54 -28.68 18.99
CA PHE A 16 0.56 -27.32 19.53
C PHE A 16 1.63 -26.43 18.88
N PHE A 17 2.86 -26.94 18.70
CA PHE A 17 3.92 -26.21 17.99
C PHE A 17 3.56 -25.91 16.53
N VAL A 18 2.93 -26.86 15.82
CA VAL A 18 2.44 -26.64 14.44
C VAL A 18 1.33 -25.59 14.41
N ALA A 19 0.33 -25.67 15.30
CA ALA A 19 -0.77 -24.71 15.37
C ALA A 19 -0.29 -23.29 15.74
N TYR A 20 0.62 -23.17 16.70
CA TYR A 20 1.26 -21.90 17.07
C TYR A 20 2.07 -21.29 15.91
N SER A 21 2.75 -22.13 15.13
CA SER A 21 3.48 -21.70 13.93
C SER A 21 2.52 -21.23 12.83
N GLN A 22 1.42 -21.95 12.59
CA GLN A 22 0.37 -21.55 11.65
C GLN A 22 -0.30 -20.22 12.07
N MET A 23 -0.58 -20.03 13.36
CA MET A 23 -1.10 -18.78 13.92
C MET A 23 -0.13 -17.61 13.69
N LYS A 24 1.17 -17.81 13.88
CA LYS A 24 2.20 -16.80 13.57
C LYS A 24 2.26 -16.46 12.08
N ILE A 25 2.21 -17.46 11.20
CA ILE A 25 2.19 -17.27 9.73
C ILE A 25 0.93 -16.50 9.30
N ALA A 26 -0.24 -16.85 9.85
CA ALA A 26 -1.49 -16.13 9.60
C ALA A 26 -1.43 -14.67 10.07
N SER A 27 -0.88 -14.41 11.27
CA SER A 27 -0.66 -13.06 11.78
C SER A 27 0.29 -12.25 10.91
N ALA A 28 1.39 -12.84 10.44
CA ALA A 28 2.34 -12.18 9.54
C ALA A 28 1.67 -11.83 8.19
N LYS A 29 0.89 -12.76 7.62
CA LYS A 29 0.13 -12.53 6.39
C LYS A 29 -0.92 -11.41 6.55
N ALA A 30 -1.65 -11.38 7.66
CA ALA A 30 -2.61 -10.32 7.95
C ALA A 30 -1.94 -8.94 8.10
N ARG A 31 -0.75 -8.88 8.72
CA ARG A 31 0.03 -7.64 8.85
C ARG A 31 0.53 -7.14 7.49
N LEU A 32 0.92 -8.04 6.58
CA LEU A 32 1.31 -7.71 5.21
C LEU A 32 0.11 -7.25 4.34
N ASP A 33 -1.06 -7.86 4.49
CA ASP A 33 -2.29 -7.41 3.79
C ASP A 33 -2.69 -5.99 4.23
N LEU A 34 -2.65 -5.71 5.54
CA LEU A 34 -2.92 -4.38 6.08
C LEU A 34 -1.91 -3.33 5.60
N TYR A 35 -0.62 -3.69 5.51
CA TYR A 35 0.41 -2.83 4.91
C TYR A 35 0.09 -2.53 3.44
N ASN A 36 -0.19 -3.55 2.63
CA ASN A 36 -0.47 -3.39 1.20
C ASN A 36 -1.72 -2.53 0.97
N ARG A 37 -2.78 -2.72 1.77
CA ARG A 37 -3.99 -1.88 1.75
C ARG A 37 -3.68 -0.42 2.07
N ARG A 38 -2.87 -0.16 3.10
CA ARG A 38 -2.48 1.22 3.49
C ARG A 38 -1.64 1.90 2.42
N PHE A 39 -0.67 1.21 1.83
CA PHE A 39 0.14 1.75 0.73
C PHE A 39 -0.69 1.99 -0.54
N ALA A 40 -1.69 1.13 -0.83
CA ALA A 40 -2.60 1.33 -1.96
C ALA A 40 -3.38 2.65 -1.89
N ILE A 41 -3.67 3.18 -0.69
CA ILE A 41 -4.32 4.49 -0.53
C ILE A 41 -3.44 5.62 -1.09
N TYR A 42 -2.14 5.60 -0.80
CA TYR A 42 -1.17 6.54 -1.36
C TYR A 42 -1.05 6.40 -2.89
N ILE A 43 -0.94 5.16 -3.39
CA ILE A 43 -0.87 4.90 -4.83
C ILE A 43 -2.11 5.42 -5.56
N CYS A 44 -3.33 5.22 -5.04
CA CYS A 44 -4.53 5.77 -5.65
C CYS A 44 -4.56 7.31 -5.66
N ALA A 45 -3.96 7.99 -4.67
CA ALA A 45 -3.81 9.45 -4.67
C ALA A 45 -2.84 9.93 -5.76
N LEU A 46 -1.69 9.28 -5.86
CA LEU A 46 -0.67 9.57 -6.88
C LEU A 46 -1.18 9.28 -8.31
N GLU A 47 -1.84 8.15 -8.54
CA GLU A 47 -2.45 7.83 -9.83
C GLU A 47 -3.50 8.88 -10.24
N TYR A 48 -4.30 9.37 -9.30
CA TYR A 48 -5.31 10.39 -9.58
C TYR A 48 -4.68 11.74 -9.89
N TYR A 49 -3.58 12.12 -9.21
CA TYR A 49 -2.79 13.31 -9.54
C TYR A 49 -2.23 13.25 -10.96
N LEU A 50 -1.60 12.13 -11.33
CA LEU A 50 -0.99 11.94 -12.65
C LEU A 50 -2.03 12.04 -13.77
N ILE A 51 -3.21 11.44 -13.58
CA ILE A 51 -4.32 11.46 -14.55
C ILE A 51 -5.03 12.83 -14.64
N LEU A 52 -4.93 13.67 -13.60
CA LEU A 52 -5.37 15.08 -13.65
C LEU A 52 -4.30 16.06 -14.16
N SER A 53 -3.04 15.64 -14.20
CA SER A 53 -1.91 16.44 -14.68
C SER A 53 -1.66 16.23 -16.17
N ASN A 54 -1.82 15.00 -16.66
CA ASN A 54 -1.74 14.62 -18.06
C ASN A 54 -3.06 14.87 -18.81
N ASP A 55 -3.01 14.93 -20.14
CA ASP A 55 -4.17 15.08 -21.04
C ASP A 55 -4.99 13.78 -21.20
N ALA A 56 -5.34 13.14 -20.08
CA ALA A 56 -6.09 11.90 -20.05
C ALA A 56 -7.53 12.06 -20.60
N SER A 57 -8.11 10.93 -21.01
CA SER A 57 -9.51 10.89 -21.43
C SER A 57 -10.46 11.05 -20.23
N GLU A 58 -11.66 11.57 -20.49
CA GLU A 58 -12.71 11.68 -19.47
C GLU A 58 -13.14 10.31 -18.92
N ALA A 59 -12.88 9.22 -19.65
CA ALA A 59 -13.10 7.84 -19.17
C ALA A 59 -12.08 7.44 -18.09
N GLU A 60 -10.78 7.66 -18.33
CA GLU A 60 -9.70 7.36 -17.38
C GLU A 60 -9.80 8.25 -16.13
N ILE A 61 -10.07 9.55 -16.32
CA ILE A 61 -10.31 10.50 -15.22
C ILE A 61 -11.51 10.04 -14.38
N LYS A 62 -12.61 9.58 -15.03
CA LYS A 62 -13.77 9.04 -14.33
C LYS A 62 -13.42 7.76 -13.56
N GLU A 63 -12.73 6.80 -14.17
CA GLU A 63 -12.34 5.54 -13.54
C GLU A 63 -11.46 5.79 -12.29
N LYS A 64 -10.35 6.51 -12.46
CA LYS A 64 -9.45 6.81 -11.33
C LYS A 64 -10.12 7.68 -10.27
N SER A 65 -11.04 8.59 -10.62
CA SER A 65 -11.83 9.33 -9.61
C SER A 65 -12.74 8.42 -8.77
N ILE A 66 -13.29 7.34 -9.35
CA ILE A 66 -14.09 6.35 -8.61
C ILE A 66 -13.20 5.52 -7.68
N SER A 67 -12.04 5.07 -8.16
CA SER A 67 -11.06 4.34 -7.34
C SER A 67 -10.50 5.19 -6.20
N PHE A 68 -10.17 6.46 -6.47
CA PHE A 68 -9.75 7.42 -5.46
C PHE A 68 -10.86 7.73 -4.43
N THR A 69 -12.12 7.85 -4.87
CA THR A 69 -13.27 8.00 -3.95
C THR A 69 -13.41 6.81 -3.00
N LYS A 70 -13.18 5.58 -3.48
CA LYS A 70 -13.15 4.37 -2.63
C LYS A 70 -11.98 4.43 -1.65
N ALA A 71 -10.76 4.68 -2.13
CA ALA A 71 -9.56 4.81 -1.29
C ALA A 71 -9.72 5.89 -0.20
N SER A 72 -10.32 7.03 -0.53
CA SER A 72 -10.65 8.10 0.41
C SER A 72 -11.58 7.60 1.53
N ARG A 73 -12.63 6.84 1.21
CA ARG A 73 -13.52 6.23 2.22
C ARG A 73 -12.87 5.09 3.00
N GLU A 74 -12.06 4.26 2.36
CA GLU A 74 -11.31 3.18 3.02
C GLU A 74 -10.26 3.70 3.99
N SER A 75 -9.65 4.87 3.71
CA SER A 75 -8.67 5.51 4.60
C SER A 75 -9.22 5.78 6.01
N ILE A 76 -10.51 6.07 6.14
CA ILE A 76 -11.21 6.32 7.42
C ILE A 76 -11.23 5.08 8.32
N PHE A 77 -11.09 3.88 7.75
CA PHE A 77 -11.07 2.60 8.48
C PHE A 77 -9.65 2.00 8.61
N LEU A 78 -8.70 2.44 7.77
CA LEU A 78 -7.33 1.90 7.73
C LEU A 78 -6.35 2.66 8.64
N PHE A 79 -6.66 3.91 9.02
CA PHE A 79 -5.78 4.81 9.76
C PHE A 79 -6.47 5.41 10.99
N ASP A 80 -5.70 5.91 11.94
CA ASP A 80 -6.23 6.64 13.10
C ASP A 80 -6.74 8.03 12.67
N PRO A 81 -7.96 8.45 13.07
CA PRO A 81 -8.49 9.78 12.78
C PRO A 81 -7.58 10.94 13.23
N ILE A 82 -6.78 10.77 14.29
CA ILE A 82 -5.86 11.78 14.82
C ILE A 82 -4.79 12.18 13.78
N ASP A 83 -4.45 11.29 12.86
CA ASP A 83 -3.42 11.55 11.85
C ASP A 83 -3.88 12.43 10.69
N GLY A 84 -5.19 12.70 10.58
CA GLY A 84 -5.75 13.56 9.55
C GLY A 84 -5.74 12.98 8.12
N ILE A 85 -5.27 11.75 7.90
CA ILE A 85 -5.16 11.13 6.55
C ILE A 85 -6.49 11.17 5.80
N GLY A 86 -7.60 10.85 6.48
CA GLY A 86 -8.94 10.91 5.88
C GLY A 86 -9.38 12.31 5.48
N GLN A 87 -8.89 13.36 6.17
CA GLN A 87 -9.11 14.75 5.79
C GLN A 87 -8.23 15.15 4.59
N THR A 88 -6.94 14.81 4.61
CA THR A 88 -6.02 15.04 3.47
C THR A 88 -6.57 14.39 2.19
N MET A 89 -7.04 13.15 2.28
CA MET A 89 -7.69 12.42 1.17
C MET A 89 -9.01 13.07 0.72
N HIS A 90 -9.72 13.77 1.60
CA HIS A 90 -10.93 14.52 1.24
C HIS A 90 -10.59 15.85 0.55
N ASP A 91 -9.60 16.57 1.06
CA ASP A 91 -9.17 17.88 0.52
C ASP A 91 -8.51 17.73 -0.86
N ILE A 92 -7.80 16.62 -1.10
CA ILE A 92 -7.31 16.21 -2.42
C ILE A 92 -8.48 15.92 -3.39
N MET A 93 -9.57 15.32 -2.88
CA MET A 93 -10.77 15.06 -3.70
C MET A 93 -11.46 16.37 -4.14
N GLN A 94 -11.45 17.39 -3.28
CA GLN A 94 -11.97 18.71 -3.62
C GLN A 94 -11.12 19.37 -4.71
N ASP A 95 -9.79 19.41 -4.56
CA ASP A 95 -8.88 19.98 -5.57
C ASP A 95 -9.04 19.26 -6.92
N GLY A 96 -9.06 17.93 -6.92
CA GLY A 96 -9.27 17.13 -8.13
C GLY A 96 -10.61 17.40 -8.83
N SER A 97 -11.65 17.78 -8.08
CA SER A 97 -12.93 18.21 -8.64
C SER A 97 -12.86 19.60 -9.30
N ILE A 98 -12.07 20.52 -8.76
CA ILE A 98 -11.82 21.86 -9.34
C ILE A 98 -11.03 21.73 -10.65
N ILE A 99 -9.95 20.95 -10.62
CA ILE A 99 -9.11 20.69 -11.80
C ILE A 99 -9.95 20.08 -12.93
N ARG A 100 -10.72 19.02 -12.65
CA ARG A 100 -11.61 18.38 -13.64
C ARG A 100 -12.71 19.32 -14.15
N SER A 101 -13.23 20.22 -13.29
CA SER A 101 -14.24 21.21 -13.70
C SER A 101 -13.68 22.20 -14.71
N TYR A 102 -12.42 22.62 -14.55
CA TYR A 102 -11.71 23.40 -15.57
C TYR A 102 -11.45 22.57 -16.84
N MET A 103 -10.83 21.39 -16.74
CA MET A 103 -10.52 20.53 -17.91
C MET A 103 -11.76 20.23 -18.78
N ARG A 104 -12.95 20.15 -18.17
CA ARG A 104 -14.22 20.00 -18.89
C ARG A 104 -14.69 21.32 -19.52
N ALA A 105 -14.64 22.43 -18.79
CA ALA A 105 -15.02 23.75 -19.32
C ALA A 105 -14.15 24.17 -20.51
N ASP A 106 -12.87 23.82 -20.47
CA ASP A 106 -11.87 24.04 -21.52
C ASP A 106 -12.21 23.24 -22.79
N LYS A 107 -12.43 21.92 -22.65
CA LYS A 107 -12.88 21.04 -23.74
C LYS A 107 -14.26 21.44 -24.32
N ASP A 108 -15.16 21.99 -23.51
CA ASP A 108 -16.46 22.53 -23.96
C ASP A 108 -16.33 23.92 -24.63
N TYR A 109 -15.30 24.71 -24.32
CA TYR A 109 -14.95 25.97 -25.02
C TYR A 109 -14.34 25.68 -26.40
N ASP A 110 -13.32 24.82 -26.48
CA ASP A 110 -12.65 24.42 -27.73
C ASP A 110 -13.61 23.78 -28.75
N SER A 111 -14.59 23.01 -28.26
CA SER A 111 -15.65 22.43 -29.10
C SER A 111 -16.84 23.36 -29.35
N GLY A 112 -16.72 24.64 -29.00
CA GLY A 112 -17.71 25.69 -29.28
C GLY A 112 -19.03 25.56 -28.52
N LYS A 113 -19.15 24.63 -27.57
CA LYS A 113 -20.35 24.43 -26.75
C LYS A 113 -20.49 25.49 -25.66
N ARG A 114 -19.38 26.10 -25.24
CA ARG A 114 -19.31 27.20 -24.27
C ARG A 114 -18.70 28.44 -24.91
N ARG A 115 -19.13 29.63 -24.46
CA ARG A 115 -18.61 30.94 -24.91
C ARG A 115 -18.19 31.86 -23.77
N ASP A 116 -18.34 31.41 -22.52
CA ASP A 116 -17.89 32.16 -21.35
C ASP A 116 -16.36 32.11 -21.23
N ASP A 117 -15.77 33.16 -20.69
CA ASP A 117 -14.36 33.16 -20.30
C ASP A 117 -14.08 32.08 -19.23
N THR A 118 -13.06 31.27 -19.46
CA THR A 118 -12.60 30.20 -18.54
C THR A 118 -11.51 30.67 -17.58
N SER A 119 -11.00 31.91 -17.70
CA SER A 119 -9.85 32.45 -16.93
C SER A 119 -9.93 32.21 -15.42
N VAL A 120 -11.09 32.44 -14.80
CA VAL A 120 -11.32 32.24 -13.37
C VAL A 120 -11.24 30.75 -12.97
N LEU A 121 -11.75 29.85 -13.83
CA LEU A 121 -11.64 28.40 -13.62
C LEU A 121 -10.21 27.91 -13.88
N HIS A 122 -9.53 28.47 -14.87
CA HIS A 122 -8.12 28.19 -15.15
C HIS A 122 -7.24 28.57 -13.95
N GLN A 123 -7.36 29.80 -13.43
CA GLN A 123 -6.63 30.24 -12.23
C GLN A 123 -6.96 29.39 -10.98
N ALA A 124 -8.23 29.03 -10.78
CA ALA A 124 -8.62 28.12 -9.70
C ALA A 124 -8.00 26.71 -9.86
N SER A 125 -7.88 26.21 -11.10
CA SER A 125 -7.28 24.91 -11.40
C SER A 125 -5.76 24.88 -11.21
N ILE A 126 -5.04 25.98 -11.51
CA ILE A 126 -3.60 26.12 -11.22
C ILE A 126 -3.37 26.02 -9.72
N LYS A 127 -4.09 26.84 -8.93
CA LYS A 127 -3.99 26.78 -7.47
C LYS A 127 -4.37 25.39 -6.94
N ALA A 128 -5.43 24.78 -7.46
CA ALA A 128 -5.83 23.43 -7.05
C ALA A 128 -4.76 22.38 -7.38
N ARG A 129 -4.02 22.48 -8.50
CA ARG A 129 -2.88 21.59 -8.80
C ARG A 129 -1.75 21.76 -7.78
N GLU A 130 -1.36 22.99 -7.48
CA GLU A 130 -0.33 23.24 -6.46
C GLU A 130 -0.76 22.74 -5.07
N ASP A 131 -2.00 22.99 -4.67
CA ASP A 131 -2.51 22.61 -3.35
C ASP A 131 -2.71 21.08 -3.24
N PHE A 132 -3.06 20.40 -4.34
CA PHE A 132 -3.07 18.93 -4.44
C PHE A 132 -1.65 18.39 -4.23
N GLU A 133 -0.63 18.93 -4.92
CA GLU A 133 0.77 18.50 -4.76
C GLU A 133 1.27 18.67 -3.32
N LYS A 134 0.99 19.83 -2.70
CA LYS A 134 1.30 20.10 -1.28
C LYS A 134 0.61 19.09 -0.35
N LYS A 135 -0.65 18.74 -0.61
CA LYS A 135 -1.41 17.73 0.15
C LYS A 135 -0.94 16.30 -0.10
N LEU A 136 -0.44 15.98 -1.29
CA LEU A 136 0.14 14.68 -1.62
C LEU A 136 1.46 14.45 -0.85
N GLY A 137 2.32 15.48 -0.76
CA GLY A 137 3.52 15.46 0.08
C GLY A 137 3.24 15.48 1.60
N LEU A 138 2.06 15.95 2.02
CA LEU A 138 1.56 15.78 3.39
C LEU A 138 1.09 14.34 3.62
N LEU A 139 0.33 13.77 2.68
CA LEU A 139 -0.20 12.41 2.72
C LEU A 139 0.92 11.37 2.81
N GLU A 140 2.00 11.55 2.04
CA GLU A 140 3.21 10.71 2.11
C GLU A 140 3.77 10.66 3.55
N ARG A 141 3.99 11.83 4.17
CA ARG A 141 4.49 11.94 5.56
C ARG A 141 3.53 11.37 6.60
N GLN A 142 2.22 11.50 6.40
CA GLN A 142 1.23 10.92 7.29
C GLN A 142 1.19 9.38 7.20
N ILE A 143 1.42 8.81 6.02
CA ILE A 143 1.39 7.36 5.78
C ILE A 143 2.75 6.69 6.07
N ASP A 144 3.88 7.39 6.00
CA ASP A 144 5.23 6.87 6.27
C ASP A 144 5.33 6.06 7.59
N LYS A 145 4.81 6.61 8.70
CA LYS A 145 4.78 5.93 10.01
C LYS A 145 3.97 4.61 10.04
N TYR A 146 3.16 4.35 9.00
CA TYR A 146 2.41 3.11 8.81
C TYR A 146 3.08 2.14 7.81
N ILE A 147 4.15 2.58 7.14
CA ILE A 147 4.94 1.84 6.14
C ILE A 147 6.22 1.24 6.76
N GLU A 148 6.76 1.80 7.84
CA GLU A 148 8.01 1.32 8.46
C GLU A 148 7.98 -0.19 8.86
N PHE A 149 8.68 -1.01 8.08
CA PHE A 149 8.89 -2.45 8.36
C PHE A 149 9.79 -2.75 9.58
N ARG A 150 10.38 -1.74 10.23
CA ARG A 150 11.39 -1.92 11.29
C ARG A 150 10.88 -2.71 12.51
N ASN A 151 9.59 -2.61 12.83
CA ASN A 151 8.99 -3.30 13.98
C ASN A 151 8.37 -4.68 13.63
N ILE A 152 9.04 -5.50 12.81
CA ILE A 152 8.78 -6.94 12.73
C ILE A 152 9.68 -7.68 13.73
N GLU A 153 9.31 -7.61 15.01
CA GLU A 153 9.96 -8.33 16.13
C GLU A 153 9.84 -9.88 16.07
N GLY A 154 9.39 -10.42 14.94
CA GLY A 154 9.20 -11.87 14.73
C GLY A 154 10.45 -12.64 14.29
N TRP A 155 11.51 -11.96 13.84
CA TRP A 155 12.66 -12.60 13.17
C TRP A 155 13.98 -12.60 13.97
N THR A 156 14.14 -11.70 14.93
CA THR A 156 15.40 -11.53 15.70
C THR A 156 15.71 -12.67 16.68
N PHE A 157 14.76 -13.56 16.97
CA PHE A 157 14.96 -14.67 17.92
C PHE A 157 15.53 -15.96 17.30
N LEU A 158 15.50 -16.12 15.97
CA LEU A 158 15.91 -17.36 15.29
C LEU A 158 17.29 -17.30 14.60
N SER A 159 18.01 -16.18 14.70
CA SER A 159 19.37 -16.03 14.15
C SER A 159 20.50 -16.49 15.08
N PHE A 160 20.18 -17.02 16.26
CA PHE A 160 21.16 -17.40 17.29
C PHE A 160 21.08 -18.90 17.62
N GLY A 161 21.79 -19.77 16.89
CA GLY A 161 21.69 -21.21 17.15
C GLY A 161 22.63 -22.19 16.43
N GLU A 162 23.08 -21.97 15.19
CA GLU A 162 23.90 -22.96 14.46
C GLU A 162 25.33 -22.48 14.19
N GLY A 163 26.19 -22.69 15.20
CA GLY A 163 27.58 -22.22 15.22
C GLY A 163 28.61 -23.26 15.68
N THR A 164 28.50 -24.52 15.24
CA THR A 164 29.52 -25.55 15.54
C THR A 164 29.88 -26.42 14.33
N ARG A 165 31.19 -26.54 14.07
CA ARG A 165 31.77 -27.42 13.04
C ARG A 165 31.75 -28.87 13.51
N LEU A 166 31.85 -29.82 12.57
CA LEU A 166 32.90 -30.85 12.63
C LEU A 166 33.18 -31.52 11.27
N GLN A 167 34.45 -31.84 11.02
CA GLN A 167 34.96 -32.45 9.79
C GLN A 167 34.79 -33.99 9.79
N THR A 168 34.39 -34.60 8.66
CA THR A 168 34.69 -36.01 8.28
C THR A 168 34.12 -36.35 6.88
N ARG A 169 34.79 -37.06 5.95
CA ARG A 169 36.23 -37.43 5.77
C ARG A 169 36.52 -37.73 4.28
N ARG A 170 37.77 -38.08 3.98
CA ARG A 170 38.30 -38.76 2.77
C ARG A 170 37.53 -40.06 2.41
N SER A 171 37.58 -40.66 1.21
CA SER A 171 38.01 -40.34 -0.19
C SER A 171 37.77 -41.62 -1.06
N ALA A 172 38.09 -41.81 -2.35
CA ALA A 172 38.81 -41.08 -3.41
C ALA A 172 38.35 -41.58 -4.82
N GLY A 173 38.80 -40.94 -5.91
CA GLY A 173 38.59 -41.37 -7.32
C GLY A 173 38.22 -40.16 -8.21
N CYS A 174 39.05 -39.55 -9.07
CA CYS A 174 40.24 -39.89 -9.87
C CYS A 174 39.90 -40.05 -11.37
N ALA A 175 40.67 -39.37 -12.23
CA ALA A 175 40.58 -39.31 -13.70
C ALA A 175 39.31 -38.62 -14.27
N ARG A 176 39.38 -37.86 -15.38
CA ARG A 176 40.54 -37.30 -16.13
C ARG A 176 40.08 -36.06 -16.92
N SER A 177 41.00 -35.18 -17.28
CA SER A 177 40.79 -34.26 -18.42
C SER A 177 41.28 -34.89 -19.72
N ILE A 178 40.54 -34.69 -20.80
CA ILE A 178 41.00 -33.97 -22.00
C ILE A 178 39.87 -32.99 -22.34
#